data_AF-A0A8S4SFY9-F1
#
_entry.id   AF-A0A8S4SFY9-F1
#
_cell.length_a   1.000
_cell.length_b   1.000
_cell.length_c   1.000
_cell.angle_alpha   90.00
_cell.angle_beta   90.00
_cell.angle_gamma   90.00
#
_symmetry.space_group_name_H-M   'P 1'
#
loop_
_entity.id
_entity.type
_entity.pdbx_description
1 polymer ?
#
loop_
_entity_poly.entity_id
_entity_poly.type
_entity_poly.pdbx_seq_one_letter_code
_entity_poly.pdbx_strand_id
1 'polypeptide(L)'
;MTLLPVLRNIPLVSKLRKVVGLITGHSSLNRHLSIIGVTDSPLCRACMEENETPTHVMLECTGVTEQREIYLGSPATIPDVLSNLGGMLGFWNELGWLE
;
A
#
# COMPACT_ATOMS: atom_id res chain seq x y z
N MET A 1 3.61 -22.37 -10.13
CA MET A 1 3.97 -21.02 -10.62
C MET A 1 4.29 -20.16 -9.39
N THR A 2 5.57 -20.01 -9.06
CA THR A 2 6.03 -19.43 -7.78
C THR A 2 6.18 -17.91 -7.88
N LEU A 3 5.15 -17.16 -7.47
CA LEU A 3 5.19 -15.70 -7.35
C LEU A 3 5.85 -15.26 -6.03
N LEU A 4 7.12 -15.60 -5.82
CA LEU A 4 7.89 -15.07 -4.67
C LEU A 4 9.36 -14.64 -4.92
N PRO A 5 9.82 -14.16 -6.10
CA PRO A 5 11.24 -13.79 -6.23
C PRO A 5 11.62 -12.41 -5.64
N VAL A 6 10.68 -11.48 -5.47
CA VAL A 6 11.03 -10.07 -5.19
C VAL A 6 11.33 -9.81 -3.71
N LEU A 7 10.77 -10.62 -2.80
CA LEU A 7 10.93 -10.41 -1.35
C LEU A 7 12.28 -10.89 -0.79
N ARG A 8 13.09 -11.64 -1.55
CA ARG A 8 14.34 -12.25 -1.02
C ARG A 8 15.55 -11.32 -0.94
N ASN A 9 15.56 -10.18 -1.66
CA ASN A 9 16.77 -9.33 -1.79
C ASN A 9 16.65 -7.89 -1.22
N ILE A 10 15.52 -7.52 -0.60
CA ILE A 10 15.39 -6.19 0.03
C ILE A 10 15.89 -6.26 1.48
N PRO A 11 16.83 -5.36 1.90
CA PRO A 11 17.30 -5.30 3.28
C PRO A 11 16.14 -5.14 4.26
N LEU A 12 16.19 -5.85 5.39
CA LEU A 12 15.14 -5.85 6.42
C LEU A 12 14.77 -4.43 6.88
N VAL A 13 15.76 -3.54 7.00
CA VAL A 13 15.59 -2.14 7.40
C VAL A 13 14.70 -1.37 6.41
N SER A 14 14.88 -1.60 5.10
CA SER A 14 14.07 -0.95 4.07
C SER A 14 12.62 -1.42 4.10
N LYS A 15 12.38 -2.71 4.39
CA LYS A 15 11.03 -3.25 4.59
C LYS A 15 10.33 -2.61 5.79
N LEU A 16 11.02 -2.53 6.93
CA LEU A 16 10.48 -1.92 8.15
C LEU A 16 10.12 -0.45 7.93
N ARG A 17 10.95 0.33 7.22
CA ARG A 17 10.64 1.72 6.89
C ARG A 17 9.33 1.84 6.10
N LYS A 18 9.12 0.98 5.10
CA LYS A 18 7.88 0.98 4.30
C LYS A 18 6.67 0.65 5.17
N VAL A 19 6.77 -0.37 6.03
CA VAL A 19 5.68 -0.73 6.95
C VAL A 19 5.34 0.41 7.91
N VAL A 20 6.35 1.00 8.56
CA VAL A 20 6.15 2.13 9.48
C VAL A 20 5.55 3.34 8.75
N GLY A 21 6.04 3.65 7.56
CA GLY A 21 5.50 4.72 6.71
C GLY A 21 4.03 4.50 6.38
N LEU A 22 3.66 3.28 5.99
CA LEU A 22 2.27 2.91 5.72
C LEU A 22 1.37 3.01 6.95
N ILE A 23 1.83 2.55 8.12
CA ILE A 23 1.04 2.61 9.36
C ILE A 23 0.84 4.06 9.83
N THR A 24 1.88 4.89 9.69
CA THR A 24 1.86 6.28 10.15
C THR A 24 1.40 7.29 9.10
N GLY A 25 1.15 6.86 7.87
CA GLY A 25 0.78 7.73 6.75
C GLY A 25 1.94 8.55 6.15
N HIS A 26 3.19 8.25 6.50
CA HIS A 26 4.40 8.85 5.91
C HIS A 26 4.88 8.01 4.72
N SER A 27 4.23 8.16 3.58
CA SER A 27 4.52 7.40 2.37
C SER A 27 4.42 8.26 1.12
N SER A 28 4.84 7.71 -0.01
CA SER A 28 4.73 8.31 -1.36
C SER A 28 3.31 8.26 -1.93
N LEU A 29 2.29 8.32 -1.07
CA LEU A 29 0.89 8.37 -1.48
C LEU A 29 0.41 9.83 -1.54
N ASN A 30 -0.49 10.12 -2.47
CA ASN A 30 -0.91 11.48 -2.81
C ASN A 30 -1.49 12.25 -1.62
N ARG A 31 -2.13 11.59 -0.65
CA ARG A 31 -2.55 12.29 0.58
C ARG A 31 -1.38 12.89 1.34
N HIS A 32 -0.29 12.14 1.52
CA HIS A 32 0.89 12.68 2.21
C HIS A 32 1.62 13.69 1.33
N LEU A 33 1.82 13.35 0.05
CA LEU A 33 2.53 14.20 -0.90
C LEU A 33 1.86 15.56 -1.09
N SER A 34 0.53 15.63 -1.07
CA SER A 34 -0.20 16.91 -1.16
C SER A 34 -0.05 17.77 0.08
N ILE A 35 -0.03 17.16 1.28
CA ILE A 35 0.21 17.87 2.55
C ILE A 35 1.59 18.54 2.54
N ILE A 36 2.60 17.89 1.94
CA ILE A 36 3.97 18.43 1.86
C ILE A 36 4.23 19.24 0.58
N GLY A 37 3.22 19.48 -0.26
CA GLY A 37 3.33 20.31 -1.45
C GLY A 37 4.09 19.68 -2.62
N VAL A 38 4.20 18.35 -2.68
CA VAL A 38 4.82 17.60 -3.79
C VAL A 38 3.83 17.33 -4.94
N THR A 39 2.54 17.23 -4.63
CA THR A 39 1.45 17.10 -5.63
C THR A 39 0.31 18.04 -5.28
N ASP A 40 -0.41 18.52 -6.29
CA ASP A 40 -1.52 19.47 -6.11
C ASP A 40 -2.84 18.78 -5.73
N SER A 41 -2.90 17.45 -5.79
CA SER A 41 -4.12 16.69 -5.53
C SER A 41 -3.87 15.54 -4.54
N PRO A 42 -4.74 15.37 -3.53
CA PRO A 42 -4.66 14.24 -2.61
C PRO A 42 -5.31 12.96 -3.16
N LEU A 43 -5.95 13.02 -4.33
CA LEU A 43 -6.77 11.93 -4.85
C LEU A 43 -5.97 10.66 -5.16
N CYS A 44 -6.61 9.51 -4.95
CA CYS A 44 -6.12 8.19 -5.28
C CYS A 44 -5.86 8.04 -6.78
N ARG A 45 -4.65 7.62 -7.14
CA ARG A 45 -4.24 7.43 -8.54
C ARG A 45 -4.98 6.29 -9.25
N ALA A 46 -5.65 5.42 -8.49
CA ALA A 46 -6.43 4.30 -9.04
C ALA A 46 -7.91 4.63 -9.21
N CYS A 47 -8.60 5.14 -8.18
CA CYS A 47 -10.04 5.41 -8.28
C CYS A 47 -10.37 6.86 -8.61
N MET A 48 -9.46 7.82 -8.38
CA MET A 48 -9.68 9.26 -8.59
C MET A 48 -10.85 9.88 -7.81
N GLU A 49 -11.42 9.17 -6.82
CA GLU A 49 -12.61 9.60 -6.08
C GLU A 49 -12.30 10.02 -4.64
N GLU A 50 -11.37 9.33 -3.98
CA GLU A 50 -11.05 9.51 -2.56
C GLU A 50 -9.58 9.84 -2.32
N ASN A 51 -9.25 10.33 -1.12
CA ASN A 51 -7.87 10.61 -0.74
C ASN A 51 -7.01 9.34 -0.76
N GLU A 52 -5.83 9.42 -1.38
CA GLU A 52 -4.88 8.32 -1.43
C GLU A 52 -4.19 8.10 -0.09
N THR A 53 -4.84 7.34 0.78
CA THR A 53 -4.30 6.92 2.08
C THR A 53 -3.97 5.42 2.05
N PRO A 54 -3.04 4.94 2.90
CA PRO A 54 -2.77 3.52 3.04
C PRO A 54 -4.05 2.71 3.35
N THR A 55 -4.91 3.23 4.23
CA THR A 55 -6.19 2.62 4.60
C THR A 55 -7.13 2.50 3.41
N HIS A 56 -7.33 3.60 2.67
CA HIS A 56 -8.17 3.61 1.49
C HIS A 56 -7.70 2.53 0.49
N VAL A 57 -6.41 2.51 0.17
CA VAL A 57 -5.87 1.57 -0.83
C VAL A 57 -5.99 0.11 -0.37
N MET A 58 -5.70 -0.18 0.90
CA MET A 58 -5.70 -1.56 1.42
C MET A 58 -7.09 -2.11 1.75
N LEU A 59 -8.10 -1.27 1.98
CA LEU A 59 -9.42 -1.73 2.45
C LEU A 59 -10.59 -1.34 1.54
N GLU A 60 -10.54 -0.17 0.89
CA GLU A 60 -11.73 0.48 0.33
C GLU A 60 -11.66 0.69 -1.19
N CYS A 61 -10.45 0.89 -1.73
CA CYS A 61 -10.28 1.38 -3.09
C CYS A 61 -10.78 0.38 -4.12
N THR A 62 -11.79 0.79 -4.89
CA THR A 62 -12.39 -0.02 -5.96
C THR A 62 -11.41 -0.27 -7.10
N GLY A 63 -10.53 0.69 -7.39
CA GLY A 63 -9.53 0.63 -8.46
C GLY A 63 -8.40 -0.38 -8.27
N VAL A 64 -8.25 -0.97 -7.07
CA VAL A 64 -7.24 -2.02 -6.78
C VAL A 64 -7.86 -3.28 -6.16
N THR A 65 -9.15 -3.51 -6.40
CA THR A 65 -9.90 -4.63 -5.78
C THR A 65 -9.31 -5.99 -6.13
N GLU A 66 -8.89 -6.20 -7.38
CA GLU A 66 -8.31 -7.46 -7.83
C GLU A 66 -6.98 -7.75 -7.12
N GLN A 67 -6.08 -6.76 -7.05
CA GLN A 67 -4.80 -6.89 -6.36
C GLN A 67 -5.01 -7.10 -4.85
N ARG A 68 -5.97 -6.39 -4.25
CA ARG A 68 -6.33 -6.57 -2.84
C ARG A 68 -6.78 -8.02 -2.59
N GLU A 69 -7.67 -8.57 -3.42
CA GLU A 69 -8.14 -9.95 -3.26
C GLU A 69 -7.01 -10.98 -3.43
N ILE A 70 -6.13 -10.79 -4.43
CA ILE A 70 -5.00 -11.71 -4.68
C ILE A 70 -4.03 -11.76 -3.50
N TYR A 71 -3.69 -10.61 -2.92
CA TYR A 71 -2.60 -10.51 -1.93
C TYR A 71 -3.08 -10.42 -0.48
N LEU A 72 -4.25 -9.82 -0.24
CA LEU A 72 -4.83 -9.57 1.09
C LEU A 72 -6.14 -10.35 1.33
N GLY A 73 -6.76 -10.89 0.28
CA GLY A 73 -8.13 -11.38 0.32
C GLY A 73 -9.10 -10.21 0.56
N SER A 74 -10.02 -10.41 1.50
CA SER A 74 -11.03 -9.42 1.89
C SER A 74 -10.82 -8.92 3.33
N PRO A 75 -9.77 -8.11 3.60
CA PRO A 75 -9.53 -7.59 4.94
C PRO A 75 -10.63 -6.59 5.34
N ALA A 76 -11.13 -6.70 6.57
CA ALA A 76 -12.12 -5.76 7.11
C ALA A 76 -11.45 -4.58 7.84
N THR A 77 -10.24 -4.80 8.36
CA THR A 77 -9.53 -3.84 9.21
C THR A 77 -8.04 -3.81 8.92
N ILE A 78 -7.36 -2.74 9.34
CA ILE A 78 -5.88 -2.66 9.26
C ILE A 78 -5.19 -3.78 10.05
N PRO A 79 -5.63 -4.15 11.29
CA PRO A 79 -5.11 -5.33 11.97
C PRO A 79 -5.15 -6.62 11.14
N ASP A 80 -6.20 -6.85 10.35
CA ASP A 80 -6.28 -8.04 9.47
C ASP A 80 -5.13 -8.03 8.46
N VAL A 81 -4.88 -6.87 7.84
CA VAL A 81 -3.76 -6.67 6.91
C VAL A 81 -2.41 -6.88 7.59
N LEU A 82 -2.23 -6.31 8.80
CA LEU A 82 -0.97 -6.40 9.55
C LEU A 82 -0.68 -7.81 10.07
N SER A 83 -1.71 -8.64 10.26
CA SER A 83 -1.54 -10.05 10.61
C SER A 83 -0.88 -10.87 9.49
N ASN A 84 -0.94 -10.37 8.25
CA ASN A 84 -0.30 -10.95 7.07
C ASN A 84 0.66 -9.95 6.39
N LEU A 85 1.77 -9.63 7.06
CA LEU A 85 2.79 -8.73 6.52
C LEU A 85 3.36 -9.18 5.16
N GLY A 86 3.40 -10.49 4.89
CA GLY A 86 3.84 -11.04 3.62
C GLY A 86 2.91 -10.64 2.47
N GLY A 87 1.60 -10.83 2.65
CA GLY A 87 0.57 -10.39 1.71
C GLY A 87 0.56 -8.88 1.55
N MET A 88 0.63 -8.13 2.65
CA MET A 88 0.73 -6.66 2.63
C MET A 88 1.91 -6.17 1.79
N LEU A 89 3.12 -6.70 2.03
CA LEU A 89 4.29 -6.31 1.25
C LEU A 89 4.20 -6.74 -0.21
N GLY A 90 3.58 -7.89 -0.50
CA GLY A 90 3.30 -8.35 -1.86
C GLY A 90 2.37 -7.42 -2.60
N PHE A 91 1.26 -7.03 -1.99
CA PHE A 91 0.28 -6.08 -2.52
C PHE A 91 0.94 -4.74 -2.89
N TRP A 92 1.69 -4.13 -1.98
CA TRP A 92 2.35 -2.85 -2.25
C TRP A 92 3.49 -2.96 -3.27
N ASN A 93 4.14 -4.12 -3.37
CA ASN A 93 5.14 -4.38 -4.39
C ASN A 93 4.51 -4.52 -5.78
N GLU A 94 3.34 -5.17 -5.88
CA GLU A 94 2.57 -5.26 -7.13
C GLU A 94 2.17 -3.87 -7.62
N LEU A 95 1.67 -3.02 -6.72
CA LEU A 95 1.28 -1.66 -7.08
C LEU A 95 2.48 -0.80 -7.51
N GLY A 96 3.65 -0.99 -6.90
CA GLY A 96 4.85 -0.21 -7.20
C GLY A 96 4.78 1.24 -6.69
N TRP A 97 3.94 1.52 -5.69
CA TRP A 97 3.68 2.91 -5.25
C TRP A 97 4.58 3.41 -4.12
N LEU A 98 5.40 2.54 -3.53
CA LEU A 98 6.24 2.83 -2.35
C LEU A 98 7.74 2.90 -2.69
N GLU A 99 8.10 3.56 -3.78
CA GLU A 99 9.52 3.73 -4.19
C GLU A 99 10.35 4.45 -3.12
#